data_AF-A0AAJ5UG29-F1
#
_entry.id   AF-A0AAJ5UG29-F1
#
_cell.length_a   1.000
_cell.length_b   1.000
_cell.length_c   1.000
_cell.angle_alpha   90.00
_cell.angle_beta   90.00
_cell.angle_gamma   90.00
#
_symmetry.space_group_name_H-M   'P 1'
#
loop_
_entity.id
_entity.type
_entity.pdbx_description
1 polymer ?
#
loop_
_entity_poly.entity_id
_entity_poly.type
_entity_poly.pdbx_seq_one_letter_code
_entity_poly.pdbx_strand_id
1 'polypeptide(L)'
;MSGQSLGLIETVGLTAAVEAADAAIKSANVELVGYELTKGGGLVTIKLTGEVGAMNAAVSAGVAAASRVGQVYAWKVIARTAAGIDTLIASSQTCGVLPEPAAPVAECLPAAENGPDATIAVVNVASCAEVASCLAFEESPEVASTESPAAESDPALVQPVGKEAEPQPAPAAQTSPEEKKTARTRAKNPRR
;
A
#
# COMPACT_ATOMS: atom_id res chain seq x y z
N MET A 1 -20.61 0.42 -4.96
CA MET A 1 -19.98 -0.22 -3.79
C MET A 1 -20.07 0.71 -2.57
N SER A 2 -21.22 1.39 -2.38
CA SER A 2 -21.31 2.43 -1.37
C SER A 2 -21.23 1.85 0.05
N GLY A 3 -20.32 2.40 0.85
CA GLY A 3 -20.15 2.01 2.25
C GLY A 3 -19.16 0.88 2.52
N GLN A 4 -18.57 0.27 1.48
CA GLN A 4 -17.45 -0.68 1.64
C GLN A 4 -16.14 0.08 1.86
N SER A 5 -15.14 -0.62 2.42
CA SER A 5 -13.81 -0.06 2.60
C SER A 5 -13.03 -0.08 1.29
N LEU A 6 -12.13 0.89 1.12
CA LEU A 6 -11.28 1.03 -0.06
C LEU A 6 -9.82 0.97 0.37
N GLY A 7 -9.04 0.11 -0.29
CA GLY A 7 -7.59 0.05 -0.19
C GLY A 7 -6.96 0.63 -1.45
N LEU A 8 -5.95 1.48 -1.26
CA LEU A 8 -5.17 2.09 -2.31
C LEU A 8 -3.70 1.78 -2.08
N ILE A 9 -3.01 1.27 -3.10
CA ILE A 9 -1.56 1.08 -3.10
C ILE A 9 -1.02 1.68 -4.40
N GLU A 10 -0.22 2.72 -4.28
CA GLU A 10 0.41 3.40 -5.40
C GLU A 10 1.90 3.03 -5.47
N THR A 11 2.33 2.54 -6.62
CA THR A 11 3.70 2.09 -6.87
C THR A 11 4.30 2.82 -8.07
N VAL A 12 5.64 2.83 -8.13
CA VAL A 12 6.36 3.22 -9.35
C VAL A 12 6.58 1.97 -10.19
N GLY A 13 5.90 1.89 -11.33
CA GLY A 13 5.95 0.80 -12.29
C GLY A 13 4.87 -0.26 -12.06
N LEU A 14 4.46 -0.89 -13.17
CA LEU A 14 3.41 -1.90 -13.19
C LEU A 14 3.83 -3.21 -12.50
N THR A 15 5.11 -3.60 -12.59
CA THR A 15 5.60 -4.84 -11.97
C THR A 15 5.41 -4.85 -10.45
N ALA A 16 5.76 -3.74 -9.77
CA ALA A 16 5.54 -3.59 -8.34
C ALA A 16 4.04 -3.55 -7.99
N ALA A 17 3.23 -2.96 -8.87
CA ALA A 17 1.77 -2.91 -8.70
C ALA A 17 1.13 -4.30 -8.78
N VAL A 18 1.58 -5.15 -9.72
CA VAL A 18 1.11 -6.52 -9.87
C VAL A 18 1.48 -7.35 -8.64
N GLU A 19 2.71 -7.22 -8.13
CA GLU A 19 3.14 -7.87 -6.88
C GLU A 19 2.29 -7.40 -5.68
N ALA A 20 2.03 -6.09 -5.57
CA ALA A 20 1.15 -5.56 -4.51
C ALA A 20 -0.24 -6.21 -4.56
N ALA A 21 -0.83 -6.28 -5.75
CA ALA A 21 -2.16 -6.84 -5.95
C ALA A 21 -2.17 -8.34 -5.60
N ASP A 22 -1.24 -9.12 -6.14
CA ASP A 22 -1.14 -10.56 -5.89
C ASP A 22 -1.01 -10.87 -4.38
N ALA A 23 -0.08 -10.21 -3.70
CA ALA A 23 0.12 -10.39 -2.27
C ALA A 23 -1.08 -9.94 -1.45
N ALA A 24 -1.73 -8.83 -1.81
CA ALA A 24 -2.88 -8.30 -1.07
C ALA A 24 -4.09 -9.25 -1.11
N ILE A 25 -4.47 -9.73 -2.30
CA ILE A 25 -5.65 -10.57 -2.51
C ILE A 25 -5.44 -11.98 -1.94
N LYS A 26 -4.19 -12.47 -1.89
CA LYS A 26 -3.83 -13.73 -1.22
C LYS A 26 -3.85 -13.64 0.31
N SER A 27 -3.69 -12.44 0.87
CA SER A 27 -3.48 -12.27 2.31
C SER A 27 -4.76 -12.11 3.12
N ALA A 28 -5.85 -11.67 2.50
CA ALA A 28 -7.13 -11.49 3.17
C ALA A 28 -8.30 -11.56 2.18
N ASN A 29 -9.52 -11.68 2.70
CA ASN A 29 -10.74 -11.66 1.89
C ASN A 29 -11.05 -10.23 1.39
N VAL A 30 -10.41 -9.85 0.30
CA VAL A 30 -10.60 -8.57 -0.41
C VAL A 30 -10.70 -8.85 -1.91
N GLU A 31 -11.32 -7.93 -2.64
CA GLU A 31 -11.48 -8.01 -4.08
C GLU A 31 -10.65 -6.93 -4.76
N LEU A 32 -10.06 -7.26 -5.91
CA LEU A 32 -9.42 -6.30 -6.78
C LEU A 32 -10.49 -5.57 -7.59
N VAL A 33 -10.55 -4.24 -7.47
CA VAL A 33 -11.36 -3.40 -8.36
C VAL A 33 -10.64 -3.19 -9.68
N GLY A 34 -9.33 -3.06 -9.62
CA GLY A 34 -8.45 -2.88 -10.77
C GLY A 34 -7.28 -1.97 -10.45
N TYR A 35 -6.57 -1.56 -11.49
CA TYR A 35 -5.49 -0.60 -11.40
C TYR A 35 -5.74 0.62 -12.30
N GLU A 36 -5.13 1.74 -11.96
CA GLU A 36 -5.18 2.96 -12.74
C GLU A 36 -3.76 3.46 -12.99
N LEU A 37 -3.46 3.80 -14.24
CA LEU A 37 -2.16 4.36 -14.63
C LEU A 37 -2.25 5.88 -14.57
N THR A 38 -1.31 6.53 -13.89
CA THR A 38 -1.15 7.96 -14.07
C THR A 38 -0.53 8.21 -15.45
N LYS A 39 -0.94 9.30 -16.10
CA LYS A 39 -0.44 9.67 -17.45
C LYS A 39 1.01 10.20 -17.45
N GLY A 40 1.83 9.81 -16.47
CA GLY A 40 3.21 10.25 -16.29
C GLY A 40 3.83 9.77 -14.98
N GLY A 41 5.17 9.70 -14.93
CA GLY A 41 5.93 9.27 -13.73
C GLY A 41 5.94 7.76 -13.48
N GLY A 42 5.27 6.98 -14.33
CA GLY A 42 5.18 5.54 -14.19
C GLY A 42 4.38 5.09 -12.96
N LEU A 43 3.54 5.96 -12.38
CA LEU A 43 2.77 5.60 -11.19
C LEU A 43 1.58 4.71 -11.57
N VAL A 44 1.36 3.71 -10.74
CA VAL A 44 0.27 2.76 -10.89
C VAL A 44 -0.43 2.65 -9.55
N THR A 45 -1.73 2.90 -9.53
CA THR A 45 -2.56 2.77 -8.32
C THR A 45 -3.39 1.50 -8.40
N ILE A 46 -3.19 0.59 -7.47
CA ILE A 46 -4.04 -0.58 -7.23
C ILE A 46 -5.20 -0.17 -6.31
N LYS A 47 -6.41 -0.59 -6.67
CA LYS A 47 -7.66 -0.31 -5.94
C LYS A 47 -8.30 -1.63 -5.48
N LEU A 48 -8.56 -1.74 -4.19
CA LEU A 48 -9.11 -2.93 -3.53
C LEU A 48 -10.39 -2.60 -2.77
N THR A 49 -11.35 -3.53 -2.71
CA THR A 49 -12.59 -3.40 -1.93
C THR A 49 -12.78 -4.57 -0.97
N GLY A 50 -13.42 -4.32 0.17
CA GLY A 50 -13.68 -5.36 1.18
C GLY A 50 -14.07 -4.83 2.55
N GLU A 51 -13.97 -5.67 3.57
CA GLU A 51 -14.15 -5.28 4.97
C GLU A 51 -12.90 -4.60 5.55
N VAL A 52 -13.09 -3.68 6.50
CA VAL A 52 -12.00 -2.85 7.06
C VAL A 52 -10.89 -3.70 7.71
N GLY A 53 -11.26 -4.80 8.39
CA GLY A 53 -10.31 -5.70 9.02
C GLY A 53 -9.41 -6.41 8.00
N ALA A 54 -10.03 -7.01 6.98
CA ALA A 54 -9.33 -7.64 5.86
C ALA A 54 -8.48 -6.63 5.07
N MET A 55 -8.99 -5.42 4.88
CA MET A 55 -8.33 -4.37 4.09
C MET A 55 -6.98 -3.94 4.67
N ASN A 56 -6.90 -3.76 6.00
CA ASN A 56 -5.62 -3.41 6.65
C ASN A 56 -4.56 -4.50 6.46
N ALA A 57 -4.96 -5.77 6.60
CA ALA A 57 -4.06 -6.90 6.39
C ALA A 57 -3.60 -7.00 4.93
N ALA A 58 -4.53 -6.90 3.98
CA ALA A 58 -4.26 -6.94 2.55
C ALA A 58 -3.30 -5.82 2.12
N VAL A 59 -3.58 -4.57 2.52
CA VAL A 59 -2.73 -3.42 2.16
C VAL A 59 -1.35 -3.52 2.79
N SER A 60 -1.26 -3.94 4.06
CA SER A 60 0.04 -4.14 4.72
C SER A 60 0.88 -5.20 4.00
N ALA A 61 0.28 -6.32 3.61
CA ALA A 61 0.97 -7.39 2.89
C ALA A 61 1.40 -6.96 1.48
N GLY A 62 0.51 -6.29 0.74
CA GLY A 62 0.79 -5.78 -0.60
C GLY A 62 1.92 -4.75 -0.61
N VAL A 63 1.92 -3.80 0.34
CA VAL A 63 2.98 -2.80 0.50
C VAL A 63 4.32 -3.47 0.82
N ALA A 64 4.35 -4.43 1.74
CA ALA A 64 5.56 -5.14 2.10
C ALA A 64 6.12 -5.97 0.93
N ALA A 65 5.25 -6.57 0.11
CA ALA A 65 5.64 -7.33 -1.08
C ALA A 65 6.17 -6.46 -2.20
N ALA A 66 5.42 -5.42 -2.58
CA ALA A 66 5.82 -4.49 -3.63
C ALA A 66 7.11 -3.74 -3.29
N SER A 67 7.35 -3.44 -2.00
CA SER A 67 8.60 -2.79 -1.56
C SER A 67 9.85 -3.64 -1.76
N ARG A 68 9.72 -4.96 -1.96
CA ARG A 68 10.85 -5.84 -2.32
C ARG A 68 11.13 -5.85 -3.82
N VAL A 69 10.12 -5.56 -4.64
CA VAL A 69 10.21 -5.61 -6.11
C VAL A 69 10.49 -4.23 -6.70
N GLY A 70 9.98 -3.17 -6.09
CA GLY A 70 10.16 -1.80 -6.55
C GLY A 70 9.80 -0.77 -5.48
N GLN A 71 9.43 0.43 -5.92
CA GLN A 71 9.10 1.53 -5.02
C GLN A 71 7.59 1.64 -4.80
N VAL A 72 7.18 1.67 -3.53
CA VAL A 72 5.83 2.08 -3.13
C VAL A 72 5.85 3.60 -2.91
N TYR A 73 4.99 4.32 -3.63
CA TYR A 73 4.89 5.77 -3.54
C TYR A 73 3.98 6.19 -2.38
N ALA A 74 2.78 5.60 -2.30
CA ALA A 74 1.81 5.88 -1.25
C ALA A 74 0.87 4.69 -1.04
N TRP A 75 0.22 4.63 0.12
CA TRP A 75 -0.88 3.69 0.36
C TRP A 75 -1.89 4.29 1.34
N LYS A 76 -3.14 3.87 1.25
CA LYS A 76 -4.21 4.34 2.14
C LYS A 76 -5.31 3.31 2.28
N VAL A 77 -5.80 3.17 3.51
CA VAL A 77 -7.08 2.50 3.80
C VAL A 77 -8.12 3.56 4.15
N ILE A 78 -9.26 3.48 3.49
CA ILE A 78 -10.46 4.26 3.77
C ILE A 78 -11.51 3.30 4.29
N ALA A 79 -11.73 3.31 5.61
CA ALA A 79 -12.60 2.33 6.28
C ALA A 79 -14.04 2.37 5.77
N ARG A 80 -14.54 3.55 5.38
CA ARG A 80 -15.87 3.71 4.80
C ARG A 80 -15.83 4.80 3.74
N THR A 81 -16.13 4.41 2.52
CA THR A 81 -16.28 5.33 1.40
C THR A 81 -17.55 6.19 1.56
N ALA A 82 -17.47 7.46 1.15
CA ALA A 82 -18.62 8.35 1.16
C ALA A 82 -19.62 7.98 0.04
N ALA A 83 -20.89 8.34 0.22
CA ALA A 83 -21.88 8.19 -0.85
C ALA A 83 -21.51 9.09 -2.04
N GLY A 84 -21.58 8.56 -3.26
CA GLY A 84 -21.39 9.32 -4.50
C GLY A 84 -19.97 9.34 -5.08
N ILE A 85 -19.00 8.66 -4.46
CA ILE A 85 -17.62 8.57 -5.00
C ILE A 85 -17.34 7.31 -5.82
N ASP A 86 -18.35 6.44 -5.98
CA ASP A 86 -18.21 5.16 -6.69
C ASP A 86 -17.63 5.32 -8.11
N THR A 87 -17.99 6.40 -8.80
CA THR A 87 -17.51 6.73 -10.15
C THR A 87 -16.03 7.09 -10.22
N LEU A 88 -15.44 7.55 -9.11
CA LEU A 88 -14.00 7.77 -9.00
C LEU A 88 -13.25 6.46 -8.72
N ILE A 89 -13.86 5.57 -7.94
CA ILE A 89 -13.26 4.28 -7.59
C ILE A 89 -13.22 3.37 -8.82
N ALA A 90 -14.34 3.22 -9.52
CA ALA A 90 -14.48 2.41 -10.73
C ALA A 90 -14.73 3.31 -11.96
N SER A 91 -13.75 4.17 -12.25
CA SER A 91 -13.78 5.04 -13.43
C SER A 91 -13.49 4.26 -14.71
N SER A 92 -13.76 4.85 -15.88
CA SER A 92 -13.41 4.28 -17.19
C SER A 92 -11.89 4.14 -17.43
N GLN A 93 -11.05 4.74 -16.59
CA GLN A 93 -9.59 4.59 -16.62
C GLN A 93 -9.13 3.34 -15.85
N THR A 94 -10.01 2.75 -15.03
CA THR A 94 -9.70 1.55 -14.25
C THR A 94 -9.57 0.35 -15.18
N CYS A 95 -8.42 -0.32 -15.10
CA CYS A 95 -8.05 -1.44 -15.95
C CYS A 95 -7.85 -2.71 -15.10
N GLY A 96 -7.82 -3.88 -15.73
CA GLY A 96 -7.39 -5.14 -15.10
C GLY A 96 -8.51 -6.01 -14.49
N VAL A 97 -9.75 -5.53 -14.45
CA VAL A 97 -10.92 -6.35 -14.11
C VAL A 97 -12.00 -6.06 -15.14
N LEU A 98 -12.35 -7.06 -15.96
CA LEU A 98 -13.59 -6.97 -16.72
C LEU A 98 -14.74 -7.12 -15.72
N PRO A 99 -15.81 -6.31 -15.81
CA PRO A 99 -16.99 -6.55 -15.01
C PRO A 99 -17.49 -7.96 -15.33
N GLU A 100 -17.40 -8.87 -14.37
CA GLU A 100 -18.00 -10.19 -14.51
C GLU A 100 -19.52 -9.96 -14.55
N PRO A 101 -20.21 -10.28 -15.65
CA PRO A 101 -21.66 -10.19 -15.67
C PRO A 101 -22.19 -11.20 -14.66
N ALA A 102 -22.96 -10.72 -13.69
CA ALA A 102 -23.57 -11.52 -12.65
C ALA A 102 -24.31 -12.74 -13.23
N ALA A 103 -23.67 -13.90 -13.21
CA ALA A 103 -24.28 -15.21 -13.38
C ALA A 103 -24.14 -15.92 -12.04
N PRO A 104 -25.21 -16.56 -11.52
CA PRO A 104 -25.20 -17.12 -10.18
C PRO A 104 -24.15 -18.23 -10.13
N VAL A 105 -23.16 -18.03 -9.25
CA VAL A 105 -22.27 -19.11 -8.79
C VAL A 105 -23.16 -20.21 -8.22
N ALA A 106 -23.35 -21.27 -9.01
CA ALA A 106 -23.84 -22.53 -8.48
C ALA A 106 -22.84 -22.96 -7.40
N GLU A 107 -23.37 -23.06 -6.18
CA GLU A 107 -22.67 -23.57 -5.00
C GLU A 107 -21.97 -24.89 -5.35
N CYS A 108 -20.67 -24.97 -5.10
CA CYS A 108 -19.98 -26.25 -5.05
C CYS A 108 -19.37 -26.42 -3.67
N LEU A 109 -20.18 -26.94 -2.74
CA LEU A 109 -19.75 -27.56 -1.49
C LEU A 109 -20.80 -28.62 -1.09
N PRO A 110 -20.45 -29.66 -0.31
CA PRO A 110 -19.34 -30.60 -0.49
C PRO A 110 -19.85 -32.06 -0.41
N ALA A 111 -19.09 -33.04 -0.91
CA ALA A 111 -19.23 -34.43 -0.45
C ALA A 111 -17.91 -35.17 -0.62
N ALA A 112 -17.27 -35.46 0.51
CA ALA A 112 -16.31 -36.54 0.61
C ALA A 112 -17.07 -37.86 0.50
N GLU A 113 -16.64 -38.76 -0.39
CA GLU A 113 -16.88 -40.21 -0.25
C GLU A 113 -15.66 -41.01 -0.77
N ASN A 114 -15.45 -42.16 -0.13
CA ASN A 114 -14.22 -42.93 -0.06
C ASN A 114 -14.05 -43.99 -1.18
N GLY A 115 -12.82 -44.11 -1.71
CA GLY A 115 -12.16 -45.36 -2.18
C GLY A 115 -12.62 -46.01 -3.51
N PRO A 116 -11.84 -46.95 -4.13
CA PRO A 116 -10.68 -47.67 -3.57
C PRO A 116 -9.38 -47.64 -4.42
N ASP A 117 -8.27 -47.80 -3.68
CA ASP A 117 -7.03 -48.55 -3.96
C ASP A 117 -6.66 -48.85 -5.43
N ALA A 118 -5.70 -48.10 -5.96
CA ALA A 118 -4.93 -48.47 -7.15
C ALA A 118 -3.44 -48.44 -6.81
N THR A 119 -2.93 -49.64 -6.50
CA THR A 119 -1.52 -50.05 -6.40
C THR A 119 -0.59 -49.29 -7.36
N ILE A 120 0.33 -48.50 -6.79
CA ILE A 120 1.53 -48.04 -7.50
C ILE A 120 2.55 -49.19 -7.47
N ALA A 121 2.97 -49.65 -8.64
CA ALA A 121 4.03 -50.64 -8.78
C ALA A 121 5.39 -50.01 -8.44
N VAL A 122 5.99 -50.44 -7.34
CA VAL A 122 7.40 -50.16 -7.02
C VAL A 122 8.27 -51.07 -7.89
N VAL A 123 8.92 -50.51 -8.91
CA VAL A 123 10.00 -51.21 -9.63
C VAL A 123 11.30 -50.97 -8.87
N ASN A 124 11.73 -52.00 -8.14
CA ASN A 124 13.01 -52.04 -7.45
C ASN A 124 14.14 -52.28 -8.46
N VAL A 125 14.94 -51.25 -8.75
CA VAL A 125 16.23 -51.42 -9.46
C VAL A 125 17.30 -51.66 -8.41
N ALA A 126 17.77 -52.89 -8.29
CA ALA A 126 18.91 -53.22 -7.43
C ALA A 126 19.94 -54.13 -8.15
N SER A 127 21.12 -53.55 -8.38
CA SER A 127 22.45 -54.16 -8.67
C SER A 127 22.62 -54.86 -10.04
N CYS A 128 23.79 -54.95 -10.69
CA CYS A 128 25.19 -54.83 -10.28
C CYS A 128 26.10 -54.61 -11.53
N ALA A 129 27.21 -53.88 -11.34
CA ALA A 129 28.54 -53.98 -11.99
C ALA A 129 28.81 -53.52 -13.46
N GLU A 130 29.88 -52.70 -13.53
CA GLU A 130 30.83 -52.40 -14.62
C GLU A 130 30.42 -51.48 -15.80
N VAL A 131 30.91 -50.24 -15.79
CA VAL A 131 32.15 -49.84 -16.49
C VAL A 131 32.70 -48.52 -15.93
N ALA A 132 34.03 -48.43 -15.96
CA ALA A 132 34.88 -47.53 -15.21
C ALA A 132 35.05 -46.13 -15.81
N SER A 133 35.56 -45.24 -14.94
CA SER A 133 36.61 -44.24 -15.20
C SER A 133 36.29 -43.07 -16.12
N CYS A 134 36.31 -41.85 -15.57
CA CYS A 134 37.37 -40.86 -15.85
C CYS A 134 37.03 -39.48 -15.25
N LEU A 135 37.79 -39.13 -14.22
CA LEU A 135 38.36 -37.81 -13.91
C LEU A 135 37.53 -36.76 -13.15
N ALA A 136 38.02 -36.53 -11.93
CA ALA A 136 37.77 -35.42 -11.01
C ALA A 136 38.49 -34.12 -11.45
N PHE A 137 38.00 -32.97 -10.98
CA PHE A 137 38.86 -31.84 -10.63
C PHE A 137 38.16 -30.91 -9.61
N GLU A 138 38.76 -30.81 -8.44
CA GLU A 138 38.50 -29.85 -7.37
C GLU A 138 39.22 -28.53 -7.65
N GLU A 139 38.66 -27.39 -7.23
CA GLU A 139 39.43 -26.33 -6.56
C GLU A 139 38.50 -25.33 -5.84
N SER A 140 38.56 -25.29 -4.51
CA SER A 140 38.30 -24.08 -3.71
C SER A 140 39.59 -23.25 -3.62
N PRO A 141 39.53 -21.97 -3.24
CA PRO A 141 40.13 -21.72 -1.93
C PRO A 141 39.40 -20.72 -1.04
N GLU A 142 39.56 -20.96 0.27
CA GLU A 142 39.36 -20.05 1.40
C GLU A 142 40.20 -18.77 1.27
N VAL A 143 39.70 -17.67 1.84
CA VAL A 143 40.59 -16.74 2.56
C VAL A 143 39.94 -16.25 3.86
N ALA A 144 40.75 -16.34 4.89
CA ALA A 144 40.47 -16.27 6.31
C ALA A 144 40.35 -14.84 6.87
N SER A 145 39.85 -14.79 8.10
CA SER A 145 39.87 -13.67 9.04
C SER A 145 41.28 -13.33 9.55
N THR A 146 41.58 -12.03 9.69
CA THR A 146 42.59 -11.49 10.61
C THR A 146 42.13 -10.16 11.21
N GLU A 147 42.43 -9.99 12.50
CA GLU A 147 42.08 -8.86 13.38
C GLU A 147 42.75 -7.50 13.05
N SER A 148 42.20 -6.48 13.73
CA SER A 148 42.39 -5.02 13.71
C SER A 148 43.83 -4.49 14.00
N PRO A 149 44.06 -3.18 13.76
CA PRO A 149 44.37 -2.36 14.94
C PRO A 149 43.59 -1.02 15.00
N ALA A 150 43.36 -0.60 16.25
CA ALA A 150 42.88 0.71 16.66
C ALA A 150 43.94 1.82 16.43
N ALA A 151 43.48 3.04 16.14
CA ALA A 151 43.90 4.28 16.82
C ALA A 151 43.26 5.54 16.17
N GLU A 152 42.61 6.33 17.04
CA GLU A 152 42.41 7.79 17.01
C GLU A 152 41.53 8.38 15.88
N SER A 153 40.44 9.11 16.15
CA SER A 153 40.31 10.22 17.10
C SER A 153 38.93 10.32 17.77
N ASP A 154 38.96 10.52 19.09
CA ASP A 154 37.83 10.80 20.00
C ASP A 154 37.40 12.31 19.93
N PRO A 155 36.54 12.88 20.81
CA PRO A 155 35.31 13.57 20.43
C PRO A 155 35.30 15.09 20.78
N ALA A 156 34.15 15.73 20.53
CA ALA A 156 33.70 17.02 21.11
C ALA A 156 34.24 18.36 20.55
N LEU A 157 33.31 19.15 19.97
CA LEU A 157 33.02 20.58 20.25
C LEU A 157 31.80 20.97 19.36
N VAL A 158 30.59 21.23 19.85
CA VAL A 158 30.13 22.45 20.56
C VAL A 158 30.39 23.71 19.71
N GLN A 159 29.45 24.58 19.35
CA GLN A 159 27.98 24.72 19.43
C GLN A 159 27.60 25.84 18.39
N PRO A 160 26.66 26.79 18.60
CA PRO A 160 25.62 27.09 17.61
C PRO A 160 25.82 28.48 16.97
N VAL A 161 25.11 28.76 15.88
CA VAL A 161 24.81 30.16 15.55
C VAL A 161 23.31 30.24 15.34
N GLY A 162 22.62 30.59 16.43
CA GLY A 162 21.42 31.38 16.29
C GLY A 162 21.82 32.73 15.70
N LYS A 163 21.01 33.24 14.78
CA LYS A 163 20.71 34.65 14.81
C LYS A 163 19.20 34.83 14.70
N GLU A 164 18.75 35.64 15.64
CA GLU A 164 17.38 35.85 16.05
C GLU A 164 16.52 36.46 14.95
N ALA A 165 15.23 36.25 15.16
CA ALA A 165 14.12 36.82 14.42
C ALA A 165 14.10 38.34 14.43
N GLU A 166 13.47 38.92 13.42
CA GLU A 166 12.74 40.19 13.53
C GLU A 166 11.53 40.19 12.58
N PRO A 167 10.50 41.02 12.86
CA PRO A 167 9.14 40.50 13.07
C PRO A 167 8.17 40.93 11.97
N GLN A 168 7.09 40.16 11.78
CA GLN A 168 5.95 40.63 10.99
C GLN A 168 5.22 41.75 11.76
N PRO A 169 5.00 42.94 11.16
CA PRO A 169 4.28 44.00 11.82
C PRO A 169 2.77 43.73 11.82
N ALA A 170 2.17 43.82 13.01
CA ALA A 170 0.73 43.92 13.20
C ALA A 170 0.19 45.26 12.64
N PRO A 171 -1.05 45.32 12.12
CA PRO A 171 -1.63 46.58 11.68
C PRO A 171 -2.06 47.42 12.89
N ALA A 172 -1.42 48.57 13.06
CA ALA A 172 -1.82 49.60 14.02
C ALA A 172 -3.01 50.41 13.47
N ALA A 173 -4.00 50.56 14.33
CA ALA A 173 -5.11 51.49 14.20
C ALA A 173 -4.63 52.93 14.00
N GLN A 174 -5.34 53.66 13.13
CA GLN A 174 -5.34 55.12 13.12
C GLN A 174 -6.67 55.64 13.67
N THR A 175 -6.56 56.62 14.55
CA THR A 175 -7.62 57.24 15.35
C THR A 175 -8.14 58.53 14.70
N SER A 176 -9.48 58.69 14.66
CA SER A 176 -10.32 59.93 14.80
C SER A 176 -10.06 61.17 13.90
N PRO A 177 -10.95 62.18 13.78
CA PRO A 177 -12.18 62.52 14.54
C PRO A 177 -13.43 62.68 13.62
N GLU A 178 -14.69 62.79 14.07
CA GLU A 178 -15.33 64.03 14.57
C GLU A 178 -16.83 63.78 14.88
N GLU A 179 -17.41 64.76 15.58
CA GLU A 179 -18.71 64.82 16.28
C GLU A 179 -19.98 64.50 15.47
N LYS A 180 -21.06 64.04 16.15
CA LYS A 180 -22.22 64.89 16.57
C LYS A 180 -23.44 64.05 16.99
N LYS A 181 -23.60 63.92 18.31
CA LYS A 181 -24.84 63.95 19.11
C LYS A 181 -26.19 64.03 18.34
N THR A 182 -27.02 62.99 18.43
CA THR A 182 -28.46 63.13 18.70
C THR A 182 -29.06 61.87 19.32
N ALA A 183 -29.64 62.07 20.50
CA ALA A 183 -30.55 61.15 21.15
C ALA A 183 -31.83 60.95 20.33
N ARG A 184 -32.46 59.76 20.42
CA ARG A 184 -33.86 59.60 20.90
C ARG A 184 -34.47 58.20 20.59
N THR A 185 -34.82 57.54 21.69
CA THR A 185 -36.09 56.80 21.95
C THR A 185 -36.54 55.62 21.07
N ARG A 186 -36.49 54.46 21.71
CA ARG A 186 -37.46 53.34 21.68
C ARG A 186 -38.89 53.80 21.40
N ALA A 187 -39.50 53.29 20.33
CA ALA A 187 -40.95 53.28 20.14
C ALA A 187 -41.43 51.89 19.72
N LYS A 188 -42.42 51.44 20.48
CA LYS A 188 -43.13 50.16 20.47
C LYS A 188 -44.11 50.20 19.29
N ASN A 189 -44.00 49.27 18.32
CA ASN A 189 -44.92 49.23 17.19
C ASN A 189 -46.25 48.52 17.61
N PRO A 190 -47.42 49.19 17.56
CA PRO A 190 -48.70 48.53 17.76
C PRO A 190 -49.25 48.01 16.42
N ARG A 191 -49.99 46.92 16.52
CA ARG A 191 -50.64 46.17 15.45
C ARG A 191 -51.52 47.03 14.54
N ARG A 192 -51.58 46.67 13.26
CA ARG A 192 -52.82 46.64 12.48
C ARG A 192 -52.76 45.54 11.45
#